data_AF-A0A381Y4R3-F1
#
_entry.id   AF-A0A381Y4R3-F1
#
_cell.length_a   1.000
_cell.length_b   1.000
_cell.length_c   1.000
_cell.angle_alpha   90.00
_cell.angle_beta   90.00
_cell.angle_gamma   90.00
#
_symmetry.space_group_name_H-M   'P 1'
#
loop_
_entity.id
_entity.type
_entity.pdbx_description
1 polymer ?
#
loop_
_entity_poly.entity_id
_entity_poly.type
_entity_poly.pdbx_seq_one_letter_code
_entity_poly.pdbx_strand_id
1 'polypeptide(L)'
;MRCFSCGTTNQSQIKNLYGYDVCDSCEQTLNLYKDHTIRKHIASYDKKCEAVPEGSTYAQEVDYRVEAMEEVYIRRRLKLLHIQARLKELGKED
;
A
#
# COMPACT_ATOMS: atom_id res chain seq x y z
N MET A 1 5.60 14.48 -12.65
CA MET A 1 4.49 13.62 -12.22
C MET A 1 4.37 12.47 -13.21
N ARG A 2 4.45 11.23 -12.74
CA ARG A 2 4.43 10.02 -13.59
C ARG A 2 3.61 8.96 -12.86
N CYS A 3 2.64 8.34 -13.53
CA CYS A 3 1.85 7.27 -12.92
C CYS A 3 2.77 6.15 -12.42
N PHE A 4 2.65 5.78 -11.14
CA PHE A 4 3.53 4.78 -10.51
C PHE A 4 3.44 3.40 -11.16
N SER A 5 2.27 3.07 -11.72
CA SER A 5 1.96 1.74 -12.26
C SER A 5 2.37 1.59 -13.73
N CYS A 6 1.83 2.42 -14.63
CA CYS A 6 2.09 2.30 -16.08
C CYS A 6 3.13 3.29 -16.61
N GLY A 7 3.50 4.30 -15.83
CA GLY A 7 4.48 5.29 -16.23
C GLY A 7 4.02 6.38 -17.18
N THR A 8 2.71 6.52 -17.45
CA THR A 8 2.19 7.66 -18.22
C THR A 8 2.57 8.99 -17.57
N THR A 9 2.81 10.00 -18.39
CA THR A 9 3.15 11.38 -17.98
C THR A 9 2.07 12.39 -18.34
N ASN A 10 0.93 11.94 -18.89
CA ASN A 10 -0.20 12.81 -19.21
C ASN A 10 -0.81 13.38 -17.92
N GLN A 11 -0.44 14.61 -17.59
CA GLN A 11 -0.83 15.28 -16.34
C GLN A 11 -2.35 15.42 -16.19
N SER A 12 -3.10 15.56 -17.28
CA SER A 12 -4.57 15.70 -17.24
C SER A 12 -5.28 14.46 -16.69
N GLN A 13 -4.61 13.32 -16.65
CA GLN A 13 -5.16 12.04 -16.21
C GLN A 13 -4.53 11.54 -14.91
N ILE A 14 -3.53 12.23 -14.36
CA ILE A 14 -2.81 11.80 -13.17
C ILE A 14 -3.31 12.59 -11.96
N LYS A 15 -3.62 11.87 -10.89
CA LYS A 15 -4.01 12.42 -9.60
C LYS A 15 -3.18 11.84 -8.48
N ASN A 16 -3.15 12.54 -7.36
CA ASN A 16 -2.62 12.02 -6.13
C ASN A 16 -3.69 11.16 -5.43
N LEU A 17 -3.37 9.90 -5.18
CA LEU A 17 -4.19 8.96 -4.44
C LEU A 17 -3.36 8.41 -3.28
N TYR A 18 -3.68 8.84 -2.06
CA TYR A 18 -2.99 8.44 -0.82
C TYR A 18 -1.45 8.60 -0.89
N GLY A 19 -0.97 9.70 -1.49
CA GLY A 19 0.46 9.97 -1.62
C GLY A 19 1.12 9.41 -2.88
N TYR A 20 0.38 8.71 -3.75
CA TYR A 20 0.90 8.15 -5.00
C TYR A 20 0.29 8.82 -6.23
N ASP A 21 1.12 9.09 -7.23
CA ASP A 21 0.67 9.56 -8.54
C ASP A 21 0.10 8.39 -9.34
N VAL A 22 -1.21 8.40 -9.62
CA VAL A 22 -1.89 7.34 -10.38
C VAL A 22 -2.77 7.95 -11.47
N CYS A 23 -2.83 7.28 -12.64
CA CYS A 23 -3.77 7.67 -13.68
C CYS A 23 -5.12 6.95 -13.56
N ASP A 24 -6.19 7.54 -14.10
CA ASP A 24 -7.55 6.99 -13.98
C ASP A 24 -7.67 5.52 -14.43
N SER A 25 -6.98 5.14 -15.51
CA SER A 25 -6.98 3.75 -15.98
C SER A 25 -6.33 2.79 -14.97
N CYS A 26 -5.22 3.18 -14.35
CA CYS A 26 -4.54 2.35 -13.35
C CYS A 26 -5.31 2.30 -12.03
N GLU A 27 -5.94 3.40 -11.60
CA GLU A 27 -6.76 3.41 -10.39
C GLU A 27 -7.90 2.37 -10.47
N GLN A 28 -8.55 2.25 -11.62
CA GLN A 28 -9.62 1.25 -11.82
C GLN A 28 -9.11 -0.19 -11.60
N THR A 29 -7.83 -0.45 -11.86
CA THR A 29 -7.23 -1.79 -11.64
C THR A 29 -6.86 -2.07 -10.18
N LEU A 30 -6.86 -1.05 -9.31
CA LEU A 30 -6.57 -1.21 -7.89
C LEU A 30 -7.70 -1.91 -7.12
N ASN A 31 -8.89 -2.06 -7.74
CA ASN A 31 -10.05 -2.73 -7.15
C ASN A 31 -10.39 -2.20 -5.74
N LEU A 32 -10.30 -0.89 -5.56
CA LEU A 32 -10.58 -0.24 -4.27
C LEU A 32 -12.00 -0.59 -3.81
N TYR A 33 -12.11 -0.93 -2.53
CA TYR A 33 -13.40 -1.27 -1.95
C TYR A 33 -14.32 -0.05 -1.94
N LYS A 34 -15.56 -0.25 -2.39
CA LYS A 34 -16.65 0.71 -2.24
C LYS A 34 -17.16 0.69 -0.79
N ASP A 35 -17.82 1.75 -0.37
CA ASP A 35 -18.37 1.90 0.99
C ASP A 35 -19.21 0.71 1.45
N HIS A 36 -20.04 0.13 0.57
CA HIS A 36 -20.86 -1.01 0.94
C HIS A 36 -20.01 -2.25 1.29
N THR A 37 -18.89 -2.46 0.61
CA THR A 37 -17.94 -3.54 0.91
C THR A 37 -17.26 -3.27 2.24
N ILE A 38 -16.81 -2.03 2.49
CA ILE A 38 -16.21 -1.61 3.75
C ILE A 38 -17.19 -1.85 4.92
N ARG A 39 -18.44 -1.42 4.79
CA ARG A 39 -19.51 -1.66 5.79
C ARG A 39 -19.76 -3.14 6.05
N LYS A 40 -19.71 -3.99 5.02
CA LYS A 40 -19.82 -5.44 5.17
C LYS A 40 -18.67 -6.02 5.98
N HIS A 41 -17.45 -5.52 5.79
CA HIS A 41 -16.30 -5.94 6.60
C HIS A 41 -16.42 -5.48 8.05
N ILE A 42 -16.82 -4.23 8.30
CA ILE A 42 -17.09 -3.72 9.66
C ILE A 42 -18.08 -4.64 10.38
N ALA A 43 -19.26 -4.87 9.81
CA ALA A 43 -20.29 -5.71 10.41
C ALA A 43 -19.85 -7.18 10.63
N SER A 44 -18.95 -7.69 9.79
CA SER A 44 -18.37 -9.03 9.96
C SER A 44 -17.43 -9.10 11.16
N TYR A 45 -16.63 -8.04 11.39
CA TYR A 45 -15.75 -7.96 12.54
C TYR A 45 -16.54 -7.69 13.83
N ASP A 46 -17.54 -6.83 13.81
CA ASP A 46 -18.39 -6.57 14.98
C ASP A 46 -19.02 -7.87 15.51
N LYS A 47 -19.55 -8.72 14.60
CA LYS A 47 -20.07 -10.05 14.95
C LYS A 47 -19.02 -11.00 15.52
N LYS A 48 -17.75 -10.88 15.11
CA LYS A 48 -16.66 -11.67 15.69
C LYS A 48 -16.31 -11.17 17.09
N CYS A 49 -16.30 -9.86 17.30
CA CYS A 49 -16.07 -9.25 18.59
C CYS A 49 -17.19 -9.56 19.59
N GLU A 50 -18.44 -9.73 19.15
CA GLU A 50 -19.52 -10.25 20.00
C GLU A 50 -19.21 -11.64 20.58
N ALA A 51 -18.54 -12.51 19.80
CA ALA A 51 -18.13 -13.84 20.24
C ALA A 51 -16.81 -13.85 21.02
N VAL A 52 -15.91 -12.90 20.74
CA VAL A 52 -14.61 -12.73 21.40
C VAL A 52 -14.38 -11.23 21.66
N PRO A 53 -14.79 -10.71 22.84
CA PRO A 53 -14.76 -9.27 23.13
C PRO A 53 -13.37 -8.61 23.05
N GLU A 54 -12.30 -9.40 23.21
CA GLU A 54 -10.92 -8.95 23.07
C GLU A 54 -10.40 -8.96 21.62
N GLY A 55 -11.24 -9.37 20.66
CA GLY A 55 -10.89 -9.39 19.24
C GLY A 55 -10.67 -7.99 18.67
N SER A 56 -9.78 -7.88 17.68
CA SER A 56 -9.54 -6.63 16.97
C SER A 56 -10.75 -6.19 16.15
N THR A 57 -11.01 -4.89 16.14
CA THR A 57 -11.97 -4.27 15.22
C THR A 57 -11.43 -4.26 13.79
N TYR A 58 -12.32 -4.07 12.80
CA TYR A 58 -11.88 -3.96 11.41
C TYR A 58 -10.92 -2.79 11.18
N ALA A 59 -11.10 -1.67 11.90
CA ALA A 59 -10.18 -0.52 11.82
C ALA A 59 -8.77 -0.89 12.31
N GLN A 60 -8.67 -1.51 13.49
CA GLN A 60 -7.39 -1.98 14.03
C GLN A 60 -6.70 -3.00 13.12
N GLU A 61 -7.46 -3.88 12.49
CA GLU A 61 -6.92 -4.82 11.49
C GLU A 61 -6.34 -4.08 10.27
N VAL A 62 -7.04 -3.06 9.76
CA VAL A 62 -6.56 -2.27 8.63
C VAL A 62 -5.28 -1.52 9.01
N ASP A 63 -5.26 -0.87 10.17
CA ASP A 63 -4.07 -0.16 10.68
C ASP A 63 -2.88 -1.11 10.83
N TYR A 64 -3.07 -2.25 11.48
CA TYR A 64 -2.05 -3.29 11.61
C TYR A 64 -1.49 -3.74 10.26
N ARG A 65 -2.35 -3.95 9.26
CA ARG A 65 -1.93 -4.37 7.92
C ARG A 65 -1.12 -3.30 7.19
N VAL A 66 -1.48 -2.02 7.36
CA VAL A 66 -0.71 -0.90 6.80
C VAL A 66 0.68 -0.85 7.44
N GLU A 67 0.77 -0.89 8.77
CA GLU A 67 2.04 -0.87 9.51
C GLU A 67 2.92 -2.07 9.15
N ALA A 68 2.36 -3.29 9.14
CA ALA A 68 3.08 -4.50 8.79
C ALA A 68 3.62 -4.46 7.34
N MET A 69 2.84 -3.88 6.41
CA MET A 69 3.31 -3.69 5.03
C MET A 69 4.46 -2.69 4.95
N GLU A 70 4.39 -1.58 5.68
CA GLU A 70 5.45 -0.58 5.73
C GLU A 70 6.75 -1.16 6.31
N GLU A 71 6.67 -1.93 7.39
CA GLU A 71 7.83 -2.58 7.99
C GLU A 71 8.53 -3.52 6.98
N VAL A 72 7.76 -4.33 6.25
CA VAL A 72 8.29 -5.22 5.21
C VAL A 72 8.94 -4.42 4.08
N TYR A 73 8.32 -3.33 3.64
CA TYR A 73 8.88 -2.45 2.62
C TYR A 73 10.21 -1.85 3.08
N ILE A 74 10.27 -1.28 4.28
CA ILE A 74 11.47 -0.66 4.85
C ILE A 74 12.61 -1.67 4.93
N ARG A 75 12.37 -2.87 5.47
CA ARG A 75 13.40 -3.91 5.58
C ARG A 75 13.98 -4.30 4.21
N ARG A 76 13.11 -4.48 3.21
CA ARG A 76 13.53 -4.80 1.83
C ARG A 76 14.32 -3.63 1.22
N ARG A 77 13.86 -2.40 1.41
CA ARG A 77 14.52 -1.19 0.91
C ARG A 77 15.91 -1.02 1.52
N LEU A 78 16.07 -1.18 2.84
CA LEU A 78 17.37 -1.11 3.51
C LEU A 78 18.37 -2.13 2.95
N LYS A 79 17.93 -3.37 2.71
CA LYS A 79 18.77 -4.40 2.10
C LYS A 79 19.24 -4.00 0.70
N LEU A 80 18.35 -3.46 -0.13
CA LEU A 80 18.70 -3.01 -1.48
C LEU A 80 19.64 -1.81 -1.46
N LEU A 81 19.40 -0.83 -0.59
CA LEU A 81 20.28 0.32 -0.41
C LEU A 81 21.68 -0.09 0.03
N HIS A 82 21.78 -1.05 0.96
CA HIS A 82 23.06 -1.63 1.37
C HIS A 82 23.79 -2.27 0.18
N ILE A 83 23.08 -3.06 -0.63
CA ILE A 83 23.66 -3.67 -1.85
C ILE A 83 24.14 -2.59 -2.83
N GLN A 84 23.34 -1.55 -3.08
CA GLN A 84 23.73 -0.43 -3.95
C GLN A 84 25.00 0.26 -3.44
N ALA A 85 25.11 0.53 -2.14
CA ALA A 85 26.31 1.10 -1.55
C ALA A 85 27.54 0.20 -1.76
N ARG A 86 27.39 -1.12 -1.59
CA ARG A 86 28.47 -2.09 -1.81
C ARG A 86 28.88 -2.21 -3.28
N LEU A 87 27.94 -2.14 -4.22
CA LEU A 87 28.25 -2.15 -5.65
C LEU A 87 29.09 -0.94 -6.06
N LYS A 88 28.80 0.24 -5.51
CA LYS A 88 29.62 1.46 -5.68
C LYS A 88 31.06 1.25 -5.22
N GLU A 89 31.22 0.76 -3.99
CA GLU A 89 32.54 0.54 -3.39
C GLU A 89 33.36 -0.54 -4.13
N LEU A 90 32.68 -1.48 -4.79
CA LEU A 90 33.31 -2.53 -5.59
C LEU A 90 33.56 -2.13 -7.05
N GLY A 91 33.22 -0.90 -7.46
CA GLY A 91 33.37 -0.42 -8.84
C GLY A 91 32.49 -1.18 -9.84
N LYS A 92 31.26 -1.52 -9.42
CA LYS A 92 30.26 -2.27 -10.22
C LYS A 92 29.05 -1.42 -10.60
N GLU A 93 29.17 -0.09 -10.51
CA GLU A 93 28.26 0.82 -11.19
C GLU A 93 28.94 1.24 -12.50
N ASP A 94 28.37 0.83 -13.63
CA ASP A 94 28.71 1.33 -14.97
C ASP A 94 28.02 2.68 -15.22
#